data_AF-A0A1F7JBG9-F1
#
_entry.id   AF-A0A1F7JBG9-F1
#
_cell.length_a   1.000
_cell.length_b   1.000
_cell.length_c   1.000
_cell.angle_alpha   90.00
_cell.angle_beta   90.00
_cell.angle_gamma   90.00
#
_symmetry.space_group_name_H-M   'P 1'
#
loop_
_entity.id
_entity.type
_entity.pdbx_description
1 polymer ?
#
loop_
_entity_poly.entity_id
_entity_poly.type
_entity_poly.pdbx_seq_one_letter_code
_entity_poly.pdbx_strand_id
1 'polypeptide(L)'
;MLSNNDKTIRTQITLTADLKKLIEQKAGVKGQSLSEYLRRAALVTLYLEENEQNELKQLAHIVIGSIDSAKHLEWKTPKKVTAWVKKIRKEWR
;
A
#
# COMPACT_ATOMS: atom_id res chain seq x y z
N MET A 1 14.61 6.00 0.93
CA MET A 1 14.67 7.47 1.06
C MET A 1 15.46 8.04 -0.11
N LEU A 2 14.92 9.08 -0.75
CA LEU A 2 15.43 9.66 -2.01
C LEU A 2 16.93 9.93 -1.93
N SER A 3 17.70 9.41 -2.89
CA SER A 3 19.16 9.53 -2.89
C SER A 3 19.58 10.99 -3.15
N ASN A 4 20.71 11.42 -2.59
CA ASN A 4 21.27 12.77 -2.76
C ASN A 4 21.62 13.16 -4.21
N ASN A 5 21.38 12.28 -5.19
CA ASN A 5 21.66 12.51 -6.60
C ASN A 5 20.37 12.54 -7.46
N ASP A 6 19.21 12.73 -6.83
CA ASP A 6 17.92 12.70 -7.52
C ASP A 6 17.69 13.99 -8.32
N LYS A 7 17.74 13.87 -9.65
CA LYS A 7 17.53 15.00 -10.56
C LYS A 7 16.05 15.33 -10.60
N THR A 8 15.72 16.63 -10.48
CA THR A 8 14.33 17.07 -10.65
C THR A 8 13.90 16.85 -12.10
N ILE A 9 12.89 16.00 -12.29
CA ILE A 9 12.24 15.77 -13.59
C ILE A 9 10.94 16.56 -13.63
N ARG A 10 10.71 17.30 -14.72
CA ARG A 10 9.44 18.00 -14.94
C ARG A 10 8.42 17.03 -15.51
N THR A 11 7.30 16.88 -14.82
CA THR A 11 6.18 16.03 -15.26
C THR A 11 4.94 16.88 -15.49
N GLN A 12 4.23 16.62 -16.59
CA GLN A 12 2.92 17.20 -16.85
C GLN A 12 1.84 16.22 -16.40
N ILE A 13 0.83 16.74 -15.71
CA ILE A 13 -0.32 15.97 -15.25
C ILE A 13 -1.61 16.68 -15.67
N THR A 14 -2.63 15.91 -16.03
CA THR A 14 -3.95 16.44 -16.35
C THR A 14 -4.84 16.31 -15.12
N LEU A 15 -5.52 17.40 -14.77
CA LEU A 15 -6.50 17.45 -13.68
C LEU A 15 -7.82 17.97 -14.24
N THR A 16 -8.93 17.51 -13.67
CA THR A 16 -10.22 18.18 -13.91
C THR A 16 -10.18 19.59 -13.31
N ALA A 17 -10.97 20.51 -13.87
CA ALA A 17 -11.00 21.91 -13.43
C ALA A 17 -11.35 22.03 -11.94
N ASP A 18 -12.33 21.26 -11.47
CA ASP A 18 -12.76 21.26 -10.08
C ASP A 18 -11.68 20.72 -9.13
N LEU A 19 -10.99 19.65 -9.54
CA LEU A 19 -9.91 19.09 -8.76
C LEU A 19 -8.73 20.07 -8.65
N LYS A 20 -8.34 20.70 -9.75
CA LYS A 20 -7.31 21.74 -9.74
C LYS A 20 -7.69 22.87 -8.77
N LYS A 21 -8.91 23.38 -8.87
CA LYS A 21 -9.42 24.45 -8.00
C LYS A 21 -9.41 24.06 -6.53
N LEU A 22 -9.85 22.84 -6.21
CA LEU A 22 -9.84 22.31 -4.85
C LEU A 22 -8.42 22.23 -4.29
N ILE A 23 -7.47 21.73 -5.08
CA ILE A 23 -6.06 21.62 -4.66
C ILE A 23 -5.46 23.01 -4.45
N GLU A 24 -5.67 23.95 -5.38
CA GLU A 24 -5.19 25.32 -5.25
C GLU A 24 -5.73 26.01 -4.00
N GLN A 25 -7.01 25.81 -3.67
CA GLN A 25 -7.61 26.30 -2.44
C GLN A 25 -6.93 25.72 -1.19
N LYS A 26 -6.71 24.40 -1.15
CA LYS A 26 -6.04 23.73 -0.02
C LYS A 26 -4.57 24.11 0.11
N ALA A 27 -3.88 24.27 -1.02
CA ALA A 27 -2.50 24.72 -1.06
C ALA A 27 -2.38 26.18 -0.58
N GLY A 28 -3.30 27.05 -1.00
CA GLY A 28 -3.36 28.45 -0.60
C GLY A 28 -3.51 28.63 0.91
N VAL A 29 -4.36 27.84 1.57
CA VAL A 29 -4.51 27.84 3.04
C VAL A 29 -3.18 27.53 3.76
N LYS A 30 -2.31 26.74 3.14
CA LYS A 30 -1.01 26.35 3.69
C LYS A 30 0.15 27.20 3.17
N GLY A 31 -0.11 28.22 2.35
CA GLY A 31 0.92 29.04 1.72
C GLY A 31 1.81 28.28 0.73
N GLN A 32 1.32 27.20 0.13
CA GLN A 32 2.10 26.31 -0.74
C GLN A 32 1.79 26.53 -2.22
N SER A 33 2.77 26.28 -3.07
CA SER A 33 2.52 26.15 -4.52
C SER A 33 1.78 24.84 -4.84
N LEU A 34 1.06 24.81 -5.97
CA LEU A 34 0.38 23.60 -6.46
C LEU A 34 1.35 22.40 -6.56
N SER A 35 2.53 22.62 -7.16
CA SER A 35 3.55 21.59 -7.33
C SER A 35 4.12 21.07 -6.00
N GLU A 36 4.27 21.95 -5.01
CA GLU A 36 4.74 21.56 -3.67
C GLU A 36 3.68 20.74 -2.93
N TYR A 37 2.41 21.18 -2.99
CA TYR A 37 1.30 20.46 -2.41
C TYR A 37 1.20 19.04 -3.00
N LEU A 38 1.28 18.92 -4.32
CA LEU A 38 1.24 17.63 -5.02
C LEU A 38 2.42 16.73 -4.67
N ARG A 39 3.65 17.26 -4.59
CA ARG A 39 4.83 16.49 -4.15
C ARG A 39 4.66 15.96 -2.73
N ARG A 40 4.18 16.79 -1.80
CA ARG A 40 3.91 16.35 -0.42
C ARG A 40 2.80 15.30 -0.36
N ALA A 41 1.72 15.49 -1.11
CA ALA A 41 0.64 14.52 -1.19
C ALA A 41 1.16 13.15 -1.70
N ALA A 42 1.95 13.14 -2.77
CA ALA A 42 2.56 11.92 -3.30
C ALA A 42 3.47 11.22 -2.28
N LEU A 43 4.30 11.98 -1.56
CA LEU A 43 5.16 11.42 -0.51
C LEU A 43 4.34 10.82 0.65
N VAL A 44 3.27 11.48 1.07
CA VAL A 44 2.39 10.97 2.13
C VAL A 44 1.69 9.70 1.66
N THR A 45 1.17 9.66 0.43
CA THR A 45 0.56 8.45 -0.13
C THR A 45 1.55 7.28 -0.16
N LEU A 46 2.76 7.50 -0.67
CA LEU A 46 3.79 6.46 -0.69
C LEU A 46 4.14 5.94 0.71
N TYR A 47 4.27 6.86 1.68
CA TYR A 47 4.54 6.48 3.06
C TYR A 47 3.42 5.65 3.68
N LEU A 48 2.15 6.02 3.43
CA LEU A 48 0.99 5.27 3.90
C LEU A 48 0.94 3.87 3.28
N GLU A 49 1.19 3.76 1.97
CA GLU A 49 1.25 2.47 1.26
C GLU A 49 2.38 1.57 1.78
N GLU A 50 3.57 2.12 2.00
CA GLU A 50 4.70 1.38 2.58
C GLU A 50 4.37 0.90 4.00
N ASN A 51 3.75 1.76 4.82
CA ASN A 51 3.36 1.41 6.17
C ASN A 51 2.30 0.31 6.19
N GLU A 52 1.24 0.44 5.37
CA GLU A 52 0.20 -0.59 5.24
C GLU A 52 0.79 -1.93 4.80
N GLN A 53 1.70 -1.94 3.81
CA GLN A 53 2.38 -3.17 3.41
C GLN A 53 3.20 -3.79 4.54
N ASN A 54 3.86 -2.99 5.37
CA ASN A 54 4.62 -3.48 6.51
C ASN A 54 3.71 -4.03 7.61
N GLU A 55 2.61 -3.36 7.92
CA GLU A 55 1.60 -3.83 8.87
C GLU A 55 0.98 -5.15 8.41
N LEU A 56 0.60 -5.26 7.13
CA LEU A 56 0.09 -6.50 6.55
C LEU A 56 1.12 -7.63 6.61
N LYS A 57 2.40 -7.35 6.38
CA LYS A 57 3.48 -8.34 6.55
C LYS A 57 3.63 -8.79 8.00
N GLN A 58 3.57 -7.85 8.95
CA GLN A 58 3.64 -8.18 10.38
C GLN A 58 2.42 -9.00 10.81
N LEU A 59 1.22 -8.62 10.40
CA LEU A 59 -0.01 -9.38 10.65
C LEU A 59 0.07 -10.78 10.03
N ALA A 60 0.54 -10.89 8.79
CA ALA A 60 0.76 -12.19 8.15
C ALA A 60 1.79 -13.03 8.93
N HIS A 61 2.87 -12.42 9.43
CA HIS A 61 3.85 -13.12 10.25
C HIS A 61 3.29 -13.52 11.62
N ILE A 62 2.47 -12.69 12.27
CA ILE A 62 1.83 -13.03 13.52
C ILE A 62 0.81 -14.15 13.31
N VAL A 63 -0.03 -14.07 12.28
CA VAL A 63 -1.10 -15.06 12.05
C VAL A 63 -0.54 -16.36 11.50
N ILE A 64 0.32 -16.32 10.48
CA ILE A 64 0.87 -17.52 9.82
C ILE A 64 2.11 -18.02 10.54
N GLY A 65 2.98 -17.12 11.00
CA GLY A 65 4.22 -17.47 11.70
C GLY A 65 4.04 -17.90 13.16
N SER A 66 2.92 -17.55 13.83
CA SER A 66 2.56 -18.16 15.12
C SER A 66 2.05 -19.60 15.01
N ILE A 67 1.68 -20.01 13.79
CA ILE A 67 1.21 -21.36 13.53
C ILE A 67 2.43 -22.21 13.16
N ASP A 68 2.73 -23.18 14.00
CA ASP A 68 3.70 -24.22 13.67
C ASP A 68 3.14 -25.04 12.50
N SER A 69 3.49 -24.61 11.28
CA SER A 69 3.06 -25.26 10.04
C SER A 69 3.44 -26.74 10.01
N ALA A 70 4.49 -27.17 10.72
CA ALA A 70 4.87 -28.59 10.81
C ALA A 70 3.92 -29.40 11.70
N LYS A 71 3.28 -28.77 12.70
CA LYS A 71 2.26 -29.39 13.57
C LYS A 71 0.84 -29.31 13.00
N HIS A 72 0.54 -28.31 12.17
CA HIS A 72 -0.79 -28.17 11.57
C HIS A 72 -1.10 -29.30 10.56
N LEU A 73 -2.23 -29.99 10.68
CA LEU A 73 -2.59 -31.16 9.84
C LEU A 73 -2.56 -30.86 8.33
N GLU A 74 -3.10 -29.71 7.94
CA GLU A 74 -3.34 -29.38 6.54
C GLU A 74 -2.41 -28.28 5.99
N TRP A 75 -1.56 -27.65 6.83
CA TRP A 75 -0.74 -26.50 6.42
C TRP A 75 0.77 -26.78 6.36
N LYS A 76 1.15 -28.07 6.36
CA LYS A 76 2.57 -28.49 6.34
C LYS A 76 3.32 -28.16 5.06
N THR A 77 2.61 -28.05 3.95
CA THR A 77 3.21 -27.76 2.64
C THR A 77 2.27 -26.88 1.79
N PRO A 78 2.80 -26.08 0.86
CA PRO A 78 1.98 -25.24 -0.03
C PRO A 78 0.92 -26.04 -0.81
N LYS A 79 1.24 -27.28 -1.22
CA LYS A 79 0.29 -28.18 -1.90
C LYS A 79 -0.89 -28.56 -1.01
N LYS A 80 -0.66 -28.87 0.28
CA LYS A 80 -1.72 -29.23 1.23
C LYS A 80 -2.58 -28.02 1.59
N VAL A 81 -1.98 -26.84 1.77
CA VAL A 81 -2.72 -25.58 1.95
C VAL A 81 -3.65 -25.35 0.76
N THR A 82 -3.17 -25.55 -0.46
CA THR A 82 -4.00 -25.38 -1.68
C THR A 82 -5.16 -26.36 -1.74
N ALA A 83 -4.94 -27.63 -1.34
CA ALA A 83 -5.98 -28.64 -1.27
C ALA A 83 -7.04 -28.33 -0.20
N TRP A 84 -6.61 -27.88 0.98
CA TRP A 84 -7.48 -27.41 2.07
C TRP A 84 -8.35 -26.22 1.64
N VAL A 85 -7.76 -25.19 1.02
CA VAL A 85 -8.51 -24.04 0.49
C VAL A 85 -9.57 -24.48 -0.53
N LYS A 86 -9.25 -25.44 -1.40
CA LYS A 86 -10.22 -25.99 -2.37
C LYS A 86 -11.36 -26.74 -1.68
N LYS A 87 -11.07 -27.49 -0.61
CA LYS A 87 -12.07 -28.21 0.19
C LYS A 87 -13.03 -27.24 0.89
N ILE A 88 -12.51 -26.23 1.60
CA ILE A 88 -13.34 -25.20 2.26
C ILE A 88 -14.23 -24.47 1.26
N ARG A 89 -13.68 -24.06 0.10
CA ARG A 89 -14.47 -23.38 -0.95
C ARG A 89 -15.61 -24.23 -1.50
N LYS A 90 -15.51 -25.56 -1.42
CA LYS A 90 -16.53 -26.49 -1.87
C LYS A 90 -17.59 -26.73 -0.77
N GLU A 91 -17.19 -26.68 0.49
CA GLU A 91 -18.09 -26.82 1.66
C GLU A 91 -18.90 -25.54 1.95
N TRP A 92 -18.39 -24.38 1.54
CA TRP A 92 -19.08 -23.08 1.66
C TRP A 92 -20.05 -22.77 0.51
N ARG A 93 -20.16 -23.66 -0.47
CA ARG A 93 -21.16 -23.61 -1.55
C ARG A 93 -22.33 -24.52 -1.21
#